data_AF-A0A0F9YN30-F1
#
_entry.id   AF-A0A0F9YN30-F1
#
_cell.length_a   1.000
_cell.length_b   1.000
_cell.length_c   1.000
_cell.angle_alpha   90.00
_cell.angle_beta   90.00
_cell.angle_gamma   90.00
#
_symmetry.space_group_name_H-M   'P 1'
#
loop_
_entity.id
_entity.type
_entity.pdbx_description
1 polymer ?
#
loop_
_entity_poly.entity_id
_entity_poly.type
_entity_poly.pdbx_seq_one_letter_code
_entity_poly.pdbx_strand_id
1 'polypeptide(L)'
;MHKDLPINPYQKNILHLDKPIKINYISQGTITVNNKNEYEYKNALSESSLIGIRRMCGFDILQGKESISILKRNLIGSHYYSKDMTITYTTSLFRKKKPRSFIVKIGHLYLVNKEPLYNAENMSYSLNFNGRVTVPSVKNFQLIHPTDKTYIILTFGKVGDNTYVMDYKYPLSAVKAFSICLAALDNKYFCD
;
A
#
# COMPACT_ATOMS: atom_id res chain seq x y z
N MET A 1 -0.50 9.40 -22.49
CA MET A 1 -1.03 9.99 -21.24
C MET A 1 -2.28 9.20 -20.88
N HIS A 2 -2.19 8.24 -19.96
CA HIS A 2 -3.38 7.53 -19.49
C HIS A 2 -4.19 8.51 -18.64
N LYS A 3 -5.31 8.99 -19.18
CA LYS A 3 -6.26 9.83 -18.43
C LYS A 3 -7.09 8.88 -17.57
N ASP A 4 -6.60 8.60 -16.36
CA ASP A 4 -7.40 7.87 -15.37
C ASP A 4 -8.60 8.74 -14.96
N LEU A 5 -9.78 8.14 -14.91
CA LEU A 5 -10.99 8.80 -14.45
C LEU A 5 -11.21 8.49 -12.96
N PRO A 6 -11.52 9.49 -12.13
CA PRO A 6 -11.97 9.22 -10.77
C PRO A 6 -13.27 8.38 -10.83
N ILE A 7 -13.48 7.52 -9.83
CA ILE A 7 -14.72 6.75 -9.72
C ILE A 7 -15.91 7.73 -9.69
N ASN A 8 -16.91 7.51 -10.54
CA ASN A 8 -18.10 8.36 -10.57
C ASN A 8 -18.92 8.15 -9.29
N PRO A 9 -19.22 9.19 -8.49
CA PRO A 9 -19.97 9.05 -7.22
C PRO A 9 -21.41 8.54 -7.43
N TYR A 10 -21.97 8.64 -8.64
CA TYR A 10 -23.30 8.12 -8.99
C TYR A 10 -23.30 6.66 -9.45
N GLN A 11 -22.12 6.08 -9.74
CA GLN A 11 -21.97 4.64 -9.90
C GLN A 11 -21.76 4.01 -8.52
N LYS A 12 -22.83 4.01 -7.71
CA LYS A 12 -23.01 3.22 -6.48
C LYS A 12 -22.98 1.69 -6.72
N ASN A 13 -22.15 1.21 -7.64
CA ASN A 13 -21.78 -0.19 -7.62
C ASN A 13 -20.93 -0.35 -6.36
N ILE A 14 -21.45 -1.10 -5.40
CA ILE A 14 -20.70 -1.56 -4.22
C ILE A 14 -19.30 -1.91 -4.71
N LEU A 15 -18.30 -1.13 -4.29
CA LEU A 15 -16.91 -1.48 -4.52
C LEU A 15 -16.73 -2.82 -3.80
N HIS A 16 -16.78 -3.90 -4.55
CA HIS A 16 -16.37 -5.21 -4.08
C HIS A 16 -14.89 -5.07 -3.69
N LEU A 17 -14.64 -4.83 -2.40
CA LEU A 17 -13.32 -4.47 -1.89
C LEU A 17 -12.30 -5.61 -2.09
N ASP A 18 -12.79 -6.82 -2.29
CA ASP A 18 -12.06 -8.04 -2.61
C ASP A 18 -11.71 -8.16 -4.11
N LYS A 19 -12.46 -7.51 -5.01
CA LYS A 19 -12.26 -7.58 -6.46
C LYS A 19 -11.37 -6.43 -6.99
N PRO A 20 -10.60 -6.67 -8.06
CA PRO A 20 -9.83 -5.61 -8.70
C PRO A 20 -10.70 -4.44 -9.15
N ILE A 21 -10.22 -3.21 -8.97
CA ILE A 21 -10.85 -2.04 -9.60
C ILE A 21 -10.76 -2.15 -11.12
N LYS A 22 -11.74 -1.58 -11.83
CA LYS A 22 -11.75 -1.54 -13.30
C LYS A 22 -10.54 -0.76 -13.86
N ILE A 23 -10.08 -1.16 -15.04
CA ILE A 23 -9.02 -0.47 -15.79
C ILE A 23 -9.43 1.00 -16.05
N ASN A 24 -8.47 1.91 -16.05
CA ASN A 24 -8.62 3.37 -16.19
C ASN A 24 -9.33 4.09 -15.02
N TYR A 25 -9.62 3.39 -13.93
CA TYR A 25 -10.11 4.00 -12.70
C TYR A 25 -9.06 4.02 -11.60
N ILE A 26 -9.14 5.04 -10.75
CA ILE A 26 -8.37 5.15 -9.51
C ILE A 26 -9.33 5.19 -8.32
N SER A 27 -9.12 4.31 -7.35
CA SER A 27 -9.77 4.39 -6.05
C SER A 27 -8.88 5.19 -5.12
N GLN A 28 -9.34 6.36 -4.73
CA GLN A 28 -8.66 7.21 -3.75
C GLN A 28 -9.24 6.97 -2.36
N GLY A 29 -8.38 7.03 -1.35
CA GLY A 29 -8.80 6.85 0.03
C GLY A 29 -7.70 7.12 1.03
N THR A 30 -8.00 6.87 2.29
CA THR A 30 -7.11 7.11 3.41
C THR A 30 -7.06 5.92 4.34
N ILE A 31 -5.90 5.72 4.97
CA ILE A 31 -5.72 4.84 6.11
C ILE A 31 -5.49 5.70 7.34
N THR A 32 -6.31 5.49 8.37
CA THR A 32 -6.14 6.07 9.71
C THR A 32 -5.61 4.99 10.65
N VAL A 33 -4.56 5.31 11.41
CA VAL A 33 -4.05 4.47 12.49
C VAL A 33 -4.78 4.87 13.77
N ASN A 34 -5.80 4.12 14.15
CA ASN A 34 -6.65 4.44 15.30
C ASN A 34 -5.90 4.21 16.62
N ASN A 35 -5.13 3.13 16.70
CA ASN A 35 -4.27 2.80 17.82
C ASN A 35 -3.12 1.87 17.38
N LYS A 36 -2.32 1.36 18.32
CA LYS A 36 -1.18 0.47 18.01
C LYS A 36 -1.56 -0.80 17.25
N ASN A 37 -2.82 -1.21 17.32
CA ASN A 37 -3.31 -2.47 16.77
C ASN A 37 -4.45 -2.34 15.76
N GLU A 38 -4.94 -1.13 15.48
CA GLU A 38 -6.11 -0.95 14.62
C GLU A 38 -5.86 0.11 13.55
N TYR A 39 -6.21 -0.26 12.32
CA TYR A 39 -6.01 0.53 11.11
C TYR A 39 -7.33 0.55 10.34
N GLU A 40 -7.80 1.72 9.94
CA GLU A 40 -9.04 1.86 9.20
C GLU A 40 -8.76 2.46 7.82
N TYR A 41 -9.11 1.72 6.77
CA TYR A 41 -9.16 2.25 5.41
C TYR A 41 -10.56 2.76 5.09
N LYS A 42 -10.66 3.98 4.55
CA LYS A 42 -11.89 4.53 3.95
C LYS A 42 -11.66 4.97 2.52
N ASN A 43 -12.58 4.61 1.65
CA ASN A 43 -12.64 5.18 0.31
C ASN A 43 -13.19 6.61 0.35
N ALA A 44 -12.69 7.48 -0.53
CA ALA A 44 -13.10 8.89 -0.57
C ALA A 44 -14.53 9.12 -1.11
N LEU A 45 -15.05 8.19 -1.93
CA LEU A 45 -16.30 8.36 -2.70
C LEU A 45 -17.35 7.29 -2.37
N SER A 46 -17.05 6.33 -1.51
CA SER A 46 -17.98 5.29 -1.08
C SER A 46 -17.92 5.10 0.43
N GLU A 47 -19.03 4.65 1.02
CA GLU A 47 -19.08 4.28 2.45
C GLU A 47 -18.31 2.99 2.78
N SER A 48 -17.73 2.33 1.78
CA SER A 48 -16.96 1.10 1.96
C SER A 48 -15.66 1.35 2.73
N SER A 49 -15.42 0.54 3.76
CA SER A 49 -14.23 0.59 4.61
C SER A 49 -13.66 -0.81 4.87
N LEU A 50 -12.40 -0.85 5.29
CA LEU A 50 -11.74 -2.04 5.81
C LEU A 50 -11.10 -1.74 7.16
N ILE A 51 -11.13 -2.70 8.07
CA ILE A 51 -10.42 -2.63 9.34
C ILE A 51 -9.31 -3.67 9.35
N GLY A 52 -8.08 -3.23 9.60
CA GLY A 52 -6.92 -4.07 9.84
C GLY A 52 -6.67 -4.17 11.34
N ILE A 53 -6.73 -5.38 11.89
CA ILE A 53 -6.40 -5.65 13.29
C ILE A 53 -5.06 -6.34 13.37
N ARG A 54 -4.09 -5.69 14.00
CA ARG A 54 -2.76 -6.25 14.26
C ARG A 54 -2.87 -7.47 15.18
N ARG A 55 -2.27 -8.56 14.72
CA ARG A 55 -2.00 -9.77 15.49
C ARG A 55 -0.50 -9.91 15.72
N MET A 56 -0.10 -10.82 16.61
CA MET A 56 1.31 -11.09 16.92
C MET A 56 2.15 -11.33 15.65
N CYS A 57 1.64 -12.19 14.75
CA CYS A 57 2.31 -12.61 13.53
C CYS A 57 1.55 -12.21 12.25
N GLY A 58 0.89 -11.05 12.25
CA GLY A 58 0.18 -10.61 11.05
C GLY A 58 -0.96 -9.64 11.33
N PHE A 59 -1.95 -9.64 10.46
CA PHE A 59 -3.16 -8.82 10.55
C PHE A 59 -4.38 -9.63 10.10
N ASP A 60 -5.49 -9.43 10.79
CA ASP A 60 -6.80 -9.78 10.26
C ASP A 60 -7.36 -8.55 9.54
N ILE A 61 -8.00 -8.76 8.40
CA ILE A 61 -8.61 -7.70 7.59
C ILE A 61 -10.10 -7.96 7.52
N LEU A 62 -10.88 -7.01 8.05
CA LEU A 62 -12.31 -7.12 8.20
C LEU A 62 -13.04 -6.13 7.29
N GLN A 63 -14.22 -6.53 6.85
CA GLN A 63 -15.23 -5.65 6.27
C GLN A 63 -16.49 -5.73 7.14
N GLY A 64 -16.84 -4.62 7.79
CA GLY A 64 -17.82 -4.65 8.87
C GLY A 64 -17.36 -5.55 10.02
N LYS A 65 -18.10 -6.62 10.32
CA LYS A 65 -17.77 -7.59 11.38
C LYS A 65 -17.10 -8.86 10.86
N GLU A 66 -17.04 -9.05 9.55
CA GLU A 66 -16.54 -10.27 8.93
C GLU A 66 -15.05 -10.16 8.62
N SER A 67 -14.27 -11.18 8.99
CA SER A 67 -12.88 -11.30 8.55
C SER A 67 -12.83 -11.87 7.15
N ILE A 68 -12.38 -11.07 6.19
CA ILE A 68 -12.38 -11.42 4.77
C ILE A 68 -10.99 -11.78 4.24
N SER A 69 -9.93 -11.44 4.97
CA SER A 69 -8.55 -11.78 4.62
C SER A 69 -7.65 -11.79 5.84
N ILE A 70 -6.57 -12.57 5.79
CA ILE A 70 -5.53 -12.63 6.80
C ILE A 70 -4.18 -12.42 6.11
N LEU A 71 -3.39 -11.48 6.64
CA LEU A 71 -2.02 -11.22 6.23
C LEU A 71 -1.08 -11.72 7.30
N LYS A 72 -0.46 -12.87 7.10
CA LYS A 72 0.54 -13.43 8.04
C LYS A 72 1.93 -12.88 7.73
N ARG A 73 2.83 -12.93 8.71
CA ARG A 73 4.25 -12.56 8.54
C ARG A 73 5.20 -13.49 9.28
N ASN A 74 6.47 -13.47 8.88
CA ASN A 74 7.55 -14.06 9.67
C ASN A 74 7.90 -13.17 10.89
N LEU A 75 8.66 -13.73 11.84
CA LEU A 75 8.99 -13.05 13.10
C LEU A 75 9.72 -11.71 12.89
N ILE A 76 10.61 -11.66 11.88
CA ILE A 76 11.39 -10.48 11.51
C ILE A 76 10.51 -9.36 10.94
N GLY A 77 9.42 -9.71 10.25
CA GLY A 77 8.61 -8.75 9.47
C GLY A 77 9.23 -8.44 8.11
N SER A 78 10.04 -9.35 7.56
CA SER A 78 10.59 -9.21 6.21
C SER A 78 9.75 -9.92 5.14
N HIS A 79 8.92 -10.89 5.53
CA HIS A 79 8.09 -11.67 4.63
C HIS A 79 6.66 -11.70 5.13
N TYR A 80 5.72 -11.35 4.26
CA TYR A 80 4.28 -11.39 4.51
C TYR A 80 3.60 -12.24 3.44
N TYR A 81 2.52 -12.90 3.80
CA TYR A 81 1.75 -13.73 2.89
C TYR A 81 0.26 -13.77 3.25
N SER A 82 -0.58 -13.79 2.23
CA SER A 82 -2.00 -14.12 2.28
C SER A 82 -2.30 -15.19 1.22
N LYS A 83 -3.58 -15.55 1.01
CA LYS A 83 -3.99 -16.68 0.16
C LYS A 83 -3.33 -16.71 -1.22
N ASP A 84 -3.20 -15.57 -1.90
CA ASP A 84 -2.69 -15.46 -3.27
C ASP A 84 -1.66 -14.33 -3.44
N MET A 85 -1.14 -13.79 -2.34
CA MET A 85 -0.21 -12.66 -2.35
C MET A 85 0.95 -12.87 -1.39
N THR A 86 2.15 -12.48 -1.81
CA THR A 86 3.34 -12.39 -0.94
C THR A 86 3.97 -11.01 -1.03
N ILE A 87 4.50 -10.51 0.08
CA ILE A 87 5.27 -9.27 0.16
C ILE A 87 6.61 -9.59 0.80
N THR A 88 7.70 -9.28 0.10
CA THR A 88 9.06 -9.57 0.56
C THR A 88 9.87 -8.28 0.58
N TYR A 89 10.29 -7.88 1.78
CA TYR A 89 11.24 -6.79 1.98
C TYR A 89 12.66 -7.32 1.88
N THR A 90 13.51 -6.60 1.15
CA THR A 90 14.93 -6.87 1.11
C THR A 90 15.52 -6.63 2.49
N THR A 91 16.08 -7.67 3.11
CA THR A 91 16.83 -7.55 4.36
C THR A 91 18.30 -7.32 4.04
N SER A 92 18.92 -6.34 4.68
CA SER A 92 20.37 -6.13 4.62
C SER A 92 20.93 -6.16 6.04
N LEU A 93 21.91 -7.03 6.28
CA LEU A 93 22.63 -7.10 7.56
C LEU A 93 23.51 -5.86 7.80
N PHE A 94 23.84 -5.13 6.73
CA PHE A 94 24.62 -3.90 6.77
C PHE A 94 23.75 -2.72 6.36
N ARG A 95 23.79 -1.62 7.12
CA ARG A 95 23.10 -0.36 6.79
C ARG A 95 23.58 0.15 5.43
N LYS A 96 22.76 -0.02 4.40
CA LYS A 96 22.98 0.64 3.10
C LYS A 96 22.28 1.99 3.15
N LYS A 97 22.93 3.05 2.63
CA LYS A 97 22.32 4.39 2.40
C LYS A 97 21.25 4.38 1.29
N LYS A 98 20.55 3.25 1.07
CA LYS A 98 19.54 3.11 0.01
C LYS A 98 18.14 2.95 0.62
N PRO A 99 17.11 3.53 0.00
CA PRO A 99 15.72 3.29 0.37
C PRO A 99 15.40 1.80 0.34
N ARG A 100 14.53 1.35 1.26
CA ARG A 100 14.09 -0.05 1.31
C ARG A 100 13.42 -0.45 0.00
N SER A 101 13.81 -1.61 -0.50
CA SER A 101 13.13 -2.25 -1.63
C SER A 101 12.26 -3.41 -1.13
N PHE A 102 11.12 -3.59 -1.79
CA PHE A 102 10.26 -4.74 -1.57
C PHE A 102 9.56 -5.16 -2.86
N ILE A 103 9.19 -6.44 -2.89
CA ILE A 103 8.52 -7.10 -3.99
C ILE A 103 7.15 -7.53 -3.52
N VAL A 104 6.14 -7.37 -4.37
CA VAL A 104 4.81 -7.95 -4.20
C VAL A 104 4.55 -8.93 -5.33
N LYS A 105 4.16 -10.16 -5.00
CA LYS A 105 3.69 -11.15 -5.98
C LYS A 105 2.22 -11.45 -5.73
N ILE A 106 1.40 -11.42 -6.77
CA ILE A 106 -0.03 -11.77 -6.73
C ILE A 106 -0.31 -12.75 -7.87
N GLY A 107 -0.39 -14.05 -7.59
CA GLY A 107 -0.38 -15.07 -8.64
C GLY A 107 0.85 -14.91 -9.55
N HIS A 108 0.64 -14.63 -10.84
CA HIS A 108 1.72 -14.38 -11.82
C HIS A 108 2.13 -12.91 -11.92
N LEU A 109 1.44 -11.99 -11.24
CA LEU A 109 1.77 -10.58 -11.25
C LEU A 109 2.96 -10.32 -10.32
N TYR A 110 3.96 -9.62 -10.85
CA TYR A 110 5.16 -9.21 -10.13
C TYR A 110 5.26 -7.69 -10.09
N LEU A 111 5.23 -7.11 -8.88
CA LEU A 111 5.30 -5.67 -8.64
C LEU A 111 6.46 -5.32 -7.71
N VAL A 112 6.97 -4.11 -7.86
CA VAL A 112 8.06 -3.57 -7.05
C VAL A 112 7.74 -2.17 -6.59
N ASN A 113 8.29 -1.76 -5.45
CA ASN A 113 8.26 -0.34 -5.11
C ASN A 113 9.13 0.45 -6.08
N LYS A 114 8.62 1.61 -6.49
CA LYS A 114 9.33 2.54 -7.36
C LYS A 114 10.54 3.09 -6.63
N GLU A 115 11.69 2.98 -7.27
CA GLU A 115 12.92 3.59 -6.76
C GLU A 115 12.79 5.12 -6.81
N PRO A 116 13.13 5.84 -5.72
CA PRO A 116 13.15 7.29 -5.74
C PRO A 116 14.25 7.80 -6.65
N LEU A 117 14.01 8.97 -7.23
CA LEU A 117 15.01 9.69 -8.00
C LEU A 117 16.02 10.30 -7.03
N TYR A 118 17.31 10.12 -7.33
CA TYR A 118 18.37 10.78 -6.59
C TYR A 118 18.54 12.20 -7.13
N ASN A 119 18.41 13.17 -6.24
CA ASN A 119 18.76 14.56 -6.51
C ASN A 119 20.18 14.81 -5.95
N ALA A 120 21.14 15.05 -6.85
CA ALA A 120 22.53 15.28 -6.51
C ALA A 120 22.78 16.63 -5.80
N GLU A 121 22.01 17.67 -6.15
CA GLU A 121 22.15 19.02 -5.57
C GLU A 121 21.89 18.99 -4.06
N ASN A 122 20.83 18.28 -3.67
CA ASN A 122 20.40 18.20 -2.28
C ASN A 122 20.78 16.85 -1.63
N MET A 123 21.57 16.03 -2.31
CA MET A 123 21.99 14.67 -1.90
C MET A 123 20.86 13.81 -1.30
N SER A 124 19.67 13.88 -1.89
CA SER A 124 18.46 13.27 -1.33
C SER A 124 17.71 12.42 -2.34
N TYR A 125 16.95 11.44 -1.83
CA TYR A 125 16.08 10.59 -2.62
C TYR A 125 14.64 11.08 -2.50
N SER A 126 13.97 11.33 -3.62
CA SER A 126 12.57 11.78 -3.63
C SER A 126 11.70 11.02 -4.63
N LEU A 127 10.42 10.90 -4.30
CA LEU A 127 9.37 10.42 -5.19
C LEU A 127 8.37 11.56 -5.40
N ASN A 128 7.94 11.74 -6.64
CA ASN A 128 6.87 12.69 -6.94
C ASN A 128 5.51 12.04 -6.69
N PHE A 129 4.81 12.53 -5.66
CA PHE A 129 3.47 12.11 -5.29
C PHE A 129 2.38 13.05 -5.83
N ASN A 130 2.72 14.04 -6.66
CA ASN A 130 1.80 15.03 -7.23
C ASN A 130 0.89 15.69 -6.16
N GLY A 131 1.48 16.04 -5.01
CA GLY A 131 0.77 16.65 -3.88
C GLY A 131 -0.12 15.70 -3.07
N ARG A 132 -0.22 14.40 -3.41
CA ARG A 132 -1.02 13.42 -2.65
C ARG A 132 -0.39 13.03 -1.32
N VAL A 133 0.93 13.09 -1.21
CA VAL A 133 1.68 12.81 0.01
C VAL A 133 2.39 14.09 0.42
N THR A 134 2.14 14.56 1.64
CA THR A 134 2.57 15.88 2.12
C THR A 134 3.56 15.80 3.28
N VAL A 135 3.69 14.64 3.94
CA VAL A 135 4.56 14.47 5.10
C VAL A 135 5.68 13.46 4.77
N PRO A 136 6.97 13.81 4.99
CA PRO A 136 8.08 12.88 4.83
C PRO A 136 7.95 11.65 5.73
N SER A 137 8.24 10.46 5.19
CA SER A 137 8.29 9.21 5.95
C SER A 137 9.03 8.13 5.17
N VAL A 138 9.76 7.26 5.87
CA VAL A 138 10.34 6.03 5.31
C VAL A 138 9.29 5.03 4.83
N LYS A 139 8.01 5.25 5.21
CA LYS A 139 6.87 4.42 4.80
C LYS A 139 6.25 4.87 3.48
N ASN A 140 6.62 6.02 2.93
CA ASN A 140 6.06 6.53 1.69
C ASN A 140 6.60 5.73 0.50
N PHE A 141 5.71 5.23 -0.37
CA PHE A 141 6.11 4.50 -1.57
C PHE A 141 5.08 4.62 -2.69
N GLN A 142 5.53 4.33 -3.90
CA GLN A 142 4.69 4.01 -5.04
C GLN A 142 4.97 2.58 -5.47
N LEU A 143 3.95 1.82 -5.86
CA LEU A 143 4.09 0.46 -6.40
C LEU A 143 3.86 0.49 -7.91
N ILE A 144 4.70 -0.22 -8.65
CA ILE A 144 4.70 -0.25 -10.11
C ILE A 144 4.94 -1.67 -10.64
N HIS A 145 4.60 -1.88 -11.91
CA HIS A 145 5.14 -3.01 -12.66
C HIS A 145 6.55 -2.65 -13.17
N PRO A 146 7.56 -3.54 -13.10
CA PRO A 146 8.94 -3.19 -13.48
C PRO A 146 9.10 -2.73 -14.93
N THR A 147 8.26 -3.23 -15.84
CA THR A 147 8.31 -2.87 -17.27
C THR A 147 7.56 -1.57 -17.59
N ASP A 148 6.73 -1.07 -16.68
CA ASP A 148 6.03 0.20 -16.83
C ASP A 148 6.12 1.02 -15.54
N LYS A 149 7.16 1.84 -15.46
CA LYS A 149 7.46 2.71 -14.32
C LYS A 149 6.56 3.96 -14.26
N THR A 150 5.76 4.21 -15.29
CA THR A 150 4.87 5.38 -15.37
C THR A 150 3.49 5.06 -14.82
N TYR A 151 3.06 3.81 -14.94
CA TYR A 151 1.81 3.34 -14.37
C TYR A 151 1.94 3.05 -12.87
N ILE A 152 1.56 4.04 -12.05
CA ILE A 152 1.52 3.91 -10.59
C ILE A 152 0.28 3.13 -10.17
N ILE A 153 0.49 1.90 -9.71
CA ILE A 153 -0.56 0.95 -9.30
C ILE A 153 -1.07 1.24 -7.90
N LEU A 154 -0.18 1.62 -6.98
CA LEU A 154 -0.52 1.98 -5.60
C LEU A 154 0.33 3.18 -5.18
N THR A 155 -0.30 4.22 -4.66
CA THR A 155 0.35 5.32 -3.96
C THR A 155 0.00 5.23 -2.49
N PHE A 156 1.02 5.14 -1.65
CA PHE A 156 0.87 5.14 -0.20
C PHE A 156 1.83 6.15 0.42
N GLY A 157 1.34 6.97 1.35
CA GLY A 157 2.21 7.88 2.07
C GLY A 157 1.51 8.76 3.10
N LYS A 158 2.31 9.32 4.00
CA LYS A 158 1.85 10.07 5.16
C LYS A 158 1.33 11.46 4.76
N VAL A 159 0.18 11.83 5.33
CA VAL A 159 -0.44 13.16 5.15
C VAL A 159 -0.78 13.86 6.46
N GLY A 160 -0.81 13.13 7.57
CA GLY A 160 -0.96 13.66 8.92
C GLY A 160 -0.33 12.69 9.92
N ASP A 161 -0.45 12.95 11.22
CA ASP A 161 0.26 12.19 12.25
C ASP A 161 -0.04 10.69 12.20
N ASN A 162 -1.32 10.35 12.10
CA ASN A 162 -1.83 8.98 12.05
C ASN A 162 -2.58 8.67 10.75
N THR A 163 -2.40 9.50 9.72
CA THR A 163 -3.19 9.42 8.48
C THR A 163 -2.29 9.30 7.26
N TYR A 164 -2.63 8.37 6.38
CA TYR A 164 -1.91 8.06 5.16
C TYR A 164 -2.88 8.03 3.99
N VAL A 165 -2.46 8.48 2.81
CA VAL A 165 -3.19 8.22 1.57
C VAL A 165 -3.00 6.78 1.13
N MET A 166 -4.04 6.19 0.55
CA MET A 166 -3.99 4.91 -0.14
C MET A 166 -4.81 5.04 -1.42
N ASP A 167 -4.12 5.34 -2.52
CA ASP A 167 -4.73 5.43 -3.84
C ASP A 167 -4.29 4.23 -4.67
N TYR A 168 -5.22 3.43 -5.20
CA TYR A 168 -4.88 2.23 -5.97
C TYR A 168 -5.64 2.14 -7.30
N LYS A 169 -5.03 1.42 -8.24
CA LYS A 169 -5.54 1.17 -9.59
C LYS A 169 -5.54 -0.33 -9.90
N TYR A 170 -6.06 -0.69 -11.07
CA TYR A 170 -5.96 -2.04 -11.61
C TYR A 170 -4.48 -2.47 -11.61
N PRO A 171 -4.14 -3.73 -11.28
CA PRO A 171 -5.02 -4.87 -11.00
C PRO A 171 -5.35 -5.07 -9.52
N LEU A 172 -5.14 -4.07 -8.65
CA LEU A 172 -5.37 -4.24 -7.22
C LEU A 172 -6.85 -4.13 -6.84
N SER A 173 -7.22 -4.91 -5.84
CA SER A 173 -8.42 -4.72 -5.02
C SER A 173 -8.08 -3.91 -3.77
N ALA A 174 -9.08 -3.35 -3.09
CA ALA A 174 -8.86 -2.65 -1.83
C ALA A 174 -8.21 -3.54 -0.78
N VAL A 175 -8.63 -4.81 -0.66
CA VAL A 175 -8.05 -5.77 0.29
C VAL A 175 -6.57 -6.02 0.04
N LYS A 176 -6.17 -6.19 -1.23
CA LYS A 176 -4.76 -6.40 -1.60
C LYS A 176 -3.94 -5.13 -1.38
N ALA A 177 -4.43 -3.97 -1.82
CA ALA A 177 -3.78 -2.69 -1.58
C ALA A 177 -3.59 -2.41 -0.08
N PHE A 178 -4.64 -2.63 0.71
CA PHE A 178 -4.61 -2.42 2.15
C PHE A 178 -3.64 -3.38 2.85
N SER A 179 -3.61 -4.65 2.44
CA SER A 179 -2.63 -5.63 2.93
C SER A 179 -1.18 -5.16 2.70
N ILE A 180 -0.88 -4.62 1.53
CA ILE A 180 0.45 -4.07 1.20
C ILE A 180 0.78 -2.87 2.10
N CYS A 181 -0.18 -1.96 2.29
CA CYS A 181 -0.01 -0.80 3.17
C CYS A 181 0.17 -1.19 4.65
N LEU A 182 -0.57 -2.19 5.14
CA LEU A 182 -0.40 -2.73 6.50
C LEU A 182 0.99 -3.30 6.70
N ALA A 183 1.50 -4.06 5.72
CA ALA A 183 2.88 -4.55 5.76
C ALA A 183 3.90 -3.39 5.81
N ALA A 184 3.66 -2.29 5.11
CA ALA A 184 4.53 -1.11 5.16
C ALA A 184 4.45 -0.35 6.50
N LEU A 185 3.25 -0.26 7.08
CA LEU A 185 3.01 0.35 8.39
C LEU A 185 3.60 -0.45 9.54
N ASP A 186 3.71 -1.77 9.36
CA ASP A 186 4.25 -2.70 10.33
C ASP A 186 5.73 -2.42 10.68
N ASN A 187 6.02 -2.46 11.97
CA ASN A 187 7.37 -2.38 12.52
C ASN A 187 8.12 -3.67 12.19
N LYS A 188 9.32 -3.50 11.65
CA LYS A 188 10.19 -4.60 11.21
C LYS A 188 11.42 -4.59 12.10
N TYR A 189 11.83 -5.76 12.56
CA TYR A 189 13.10 -5.91 13.25
C TYR A 189 14.19 -6.07 12.19
N PHE A 190 15.34 -5.41 12.38
CA PHE A 190 16.51 -5.51 11.47
C PHE A 190 16.27 -5.09 10.00
N CYS A 191 15.22 -4.31 9.74
CA CYS A 191 14.99 -3.70 8.44
C CYS A 191 15.05 -2.18 8.60
N ASP A 192 16.24 -1.62 8.44
CA ASP A 192 16.48 -0.17 8.39
C ASP A 192 16.62 0.33 6.95
#